data_AF-A0A7C1WUE2-F1
#
_entry.id   AF-A0A7C1WUE2-F1
#
_cell.length_a   1.000
_cell.length_b   1.000
_cell.length_c   1.000
_cell.angle_alpha   90.00
_cell.angle_beta   90.00
_cell.angle_gamma   90.00
#
_symmetry.space_group_name_H-M   'P 1'
#
loop_
_entity.id
_entity.type
_entity.pdbx_description
1 polymer ?
#
loop_
_entity_poly.entity_id
_entity_poly.type
_entity_poly.pdbx_seq_one_letter_code
_entity_poly.pdbx_strand_id
1 'polypeptide(L)'
;MVPVTQANFFSGPEILVVFLIVLLLFGGKKLPEVARSLGQGLRAFKDEANKLQGEISLEETKATAAKNSASAATEAPVDVKPEAEDEAEAEKEAEKVQQQ
;
A
#
# COMPACT_ATOMS: atom_id res chain seq x y z
N MET A 1 -2.71 -42.82 -17.47
CA MET A 1 -3.78 -41.81 -17.52
C MET A 1 -3.49 -40.78 -16.45
N VAL A 2 -2.78 -39.70 -16.80
CA VAL A 2 -2.36 -38.65 -15.87
C VAL A 2 -3.21 -37.40 -16.17
N PRO A 3 -4.12 -36.98 -15.27
CA PRO A 3 -4.85 -35.74 -15.42
C PRO A 3 -4.06 -34.59 -14.79
N VAL A 4 -3.22 -33.91 -15.58
CA VAL A 4 -2.66 -32.60 -15.18
C VAL A 4 -2.56 -31.74 -16.41
N THR A 5 -3.61 -30.99 -16.71
CA THR A 5 -3.45 -29.68 -17.34
C THR A 5 -4.75 -28.90 -17.19
N GLN A 6 -4.60 -27.58 -17.08
CA GLN A 6 -5.61 -26.58 -17.46
C GLN A 6 -6.61 -26.11 -16.39
N ALA A 7 -6.13 -25.44 -15.33
CA ALA A 7 -6.93 -24.44 -14.62
C ALA A 7 -6.07 -23.30 -14.02
N ASN A 8 -4.98 -22.92 -14.69
CA ASN A 8 -4.07 -21.87 -14.22
C ASN A 8 -3.88 -20.69 -15.21
N PHE A 9 -4.66 -20.59 -16.29
CA PHE A 9 -4.52 -19.55 -17.35
C PHE A 9 -4.72 -18.11 -16.88
N PHE A 10 -5.21 -17.92 -15.67
CA PHE A 10 -5.36 -16.62 -15.04
C PHE A 10 -4.66 -16.53 -13.69
N SER A 11 -3.74 -17.47 -13.42
CA SER A 11 -2.89 -17.41 -12.25
C SER A 11 -1.73 -16.45 -12.49
N GLY A 12 -1.32 -15.72 -11.44
CA GLY A 12 -0.25 -14.72 -11.45
C GLY A 12 0.99 -14.98 -12.33
N PRO A 13 1.48 -16.24 -12.54
CA PRO A 13 2.57 -16.49 -13.49
C PRO A 13 2.30 -16.00 -14.93
N GLU A 14 1.07 -16.06 -15.45
CA GLU A 14 0.78 -15.60 -16.82
C GLU A 14 1.07 -14.10 -16.98
N ILE A 15 0.61 -13.30 -16.01
CA ILE A 15 0.87 -11.86 -15.93
C ILE A 15 2.36 -11.59 -15.78
N LEU A 16 3.08 -12.41 -15.00
CA LEU A 16 4.52 -12.26 -14.79
C LEU A 16 5.30 -12.54 -16.09
N VAL A 17 4.91 -13.56 -16.86
CA VAL A 17 5.49 -13.88 -18.17
C VAL A 17 5.25 -12.76 -19.18
N VAL A 18 4.01 -12.25 -19.27
CA VAL A 18 3.69 -11.12 -20.16
C VAL A 18 4.51 -9.89 -19.75
N PHE A 19 4.57 -9.59 -18.45
CA PHE A 19 5.36 -8.47 -17.93
C PHE A 19 6.84 -8.61 -18.29
N LEU A 20 7.39 -9.83 -18.20
CA LEU A 20 8.77 -10.12 -18.58
C LEU A 20 9.03 -9.89 -20.09
N ILE A 21 8.09 -10.29 -20.95
CA ILE A 21 8.18 -10.04 -22.40
C ILE A 21 8.14 -8.53 -22.68
N VAL A 22 7.22 -7.79 -22.06
CA VAL A 22 7.14 -6.33 -22.23
C VAL A 22 8.41 -5.65 -21.69
N LEU A 23 8.96 -6.09 -20.56
CA LEU A 23 10.24 -5.61 -20.03
C LEU A 23 11.42 -5.92 -20.96
N LEU A 24 11.40 -7.02 -21.71
CA LEU A 24 12.42 -7.35 -22.71
C LEU A 24 12.30 -6.44 -23.94
N LEU A 25 11.09 -6.16 -24.41
CA LEU A 25 10.84 -5.31 -25.58
C LEU A 25 11.11 -3.82 -25.30
N PHE A 26 10.61 -3.32 -24.17
CA PHE A 26 10.71 -1.92 -23.80
C PHE A 26 11.90 -1.61 -22.87
N GLY A 27 12.48 -2.63 -22.24
CA GLY A 27 13.54 -2.49 -21.23
C GLY A 27 12.99 -2.20 -19.83
N GLY A 28 13.69 -2.69 -18.80
CA GLY A 28 13.31 -2.52 -17.39
C GLY A 28 13.20 -1.07 -16.90
N LYS A 29 13.75 -0.10 -17.64
CA LYS A 29 13.74 1.32 -17.28
C LYS A 29 12.53 2.07 -17.85
N LYS A 30 11.91 1.58 -18.94
CA LYS A 30 10.85 2.32 -19.65
C LYS A 30 9.45 2.12 -19.06
N LEU A 31 9.13 0.92 -18.55
CA LEU A 31 7.88 0.70 -17.81
C LEU A 31 7.69 1.64 -16.62
N PRO A 32 8.66 1.74 -15.67
CA PRO A 32 8.49 2.63 -14.52
C PRO A 32 8.49 4.10 -14.93
N GLU A 33 9.21 4.48 -15.99
CA GLU A 33 9.23 5.85 -16.52
C GLU A 33 7.86 6.26 -17.08
N VAL A 34 7.23 5.40 -17.91
CA VAL A 34 5.88 5.63 -18.44
C VAL A 34 4.83 5.61 -17.33
N ALA A 35 4.93 4.67 -16.39
CA ALA A 35 4.03 4.63 -15.24
C ALA A 35 4.15 5.88 -14.36
N ARG A 36 5.37 6.44 -14.21
CA ARG A 36 5.62 7.66 -13.44
C ARG A 36 4.97 8.88 -14.11
N SER A 37 5.17 9.07 -15.42
CA SER A 37 4.60 10.20 -16.17
C SER A 37 3.08 10.11 -16.30
N LEU A 38 2.56 8.91 -16.59
CA LEU A 38 1.13 8.63 -16.62
C LEU A 38 0.51 8.84 -15.23
N GLY A 39 1.16 8.36 -14.18
CA GLY A 39 0.70 8.54 -12.79
C GLY A 39 0.66 10.00 -12.35
N GLN A 40 1.65 10.81 -12.76
CA GLN A 40 1.63 12.26 -12.52
C GLN A 40 0.48 12.94 -13.26
N GLY A 41 0.24 12.59 -14.52
CA GLY A 41 -0.88 13.12 -15.31
C GLY A 41 -2.23 12.73 -14.73
N LEU A 42 -2.42 11.46 -14.35
CA LEU A 42 -3.63 10.99 -13.68
C LEU A 42 -3.84 11.65 -12.32
N ARG A 43 -2.78 11.90 -11.55
CA ARG A 43 -2.86 12.58 -10.25
C ARG A 43 -3.33 14.02 -10.41
N ALA A 44 -2.70 14.79 -11.30
CA ALA A 44 -3.11 16.16 -11.59
C ALA A 44 -4.55 16.20 -12.11
N PHE A 45 -4.89 15.31 -13.05
CA PHE A 45 -6.27 15.20 -13.55
C PHE A 45 -7.26 14.85 -12.45
N LYS A 46 -6.93 13.93 -11.54
CA LYS A 46 -7.78 13.55 -10.39
C LYS A 46 -7.93 14.71 -9.41
N ASP A 47 -6.86 15.45 -9.13
CA ASP A 47 -6.86 16.60 -8.21
C ASP A 47 -7.71 17.74 -8.78
N GLU A 48 -7.54 18.10 -10.06
CA GLU A 48 -8.39 19.07 -10.76
C GLU A 48 -9.84 18.57 -10.83
N ALA A 49 -10.07 17.31 -11.19
CA ALA A 49 -11.42 16.74 -11.27
C ALA A 49 -12.13 16.73 -9.91
N ASN A 50 -11.40 16.48 -8.82
CA ASN A 50 -11.92 16.55 -7.47
C ASN A 50 -12.17 17.99 -7.02
N LYS A 51 -11.33 18.95 -7.42
CA LYS A 51 -11.54 20.38 -7.16
C LYS A 51 -12.77 20.90 -7.89
N LEU A 52 -12.97 20.49 -9.15
CA LEU A 52 -14.18 20.83 -9.91
C LEU A 52 -15.43 20.21 -9.28
N GLN A 53 -15.41 18.92 -8.95
CA GLN A 53 -16.52 18.27 -8.22
C GLN A 53 -16.76 18.93 -6.85
N GLY A 54 -15.67 19.24 -6.15
CA GLY A 54 -15.68 19.96 -4.89
C GLY A 54 -16.32 21.32 -5.05
N GLU A 55 -15.93 22.16 -6.00
CA GLU A 55 -16.52 23.48 -6.19
C GLU A 55 -17.98 23.44 -6.64
N ILE A 56 -18.40 22.40 -7.38
CA ILE A 56 -19.82 22.16 -7.67
C ILE A 56 -20.59 21.77 -6.40
N SER A 57 -19.93 21.12 -5.42
CA SER A 57 -20.50 20.80 -4.10
C SER A 57 -20.27 21.88 -3.02
N LEU A 58 -19.34 22.81 -3.21
CA LEU A 58 -18.85 23.77 -2.21
C LEU A 58 -19.27 25.22 -2.48
N GLU A 59 -20.08 25.48 -3.51
CA GLU A 59 -20.96 26.67 -3.50
C GLU A 59 -21.89 26.68 -2.25
N GLU A 60 -21.94 25.59 -1.46
CA GLU A 60 -22.52 25.60 -0.11
C GLU A 60 -21.51 25.81 1.05
N THR A 61 -20.20 25.62 0.90
CA THR A 61 -19.25 25.73 2.04
C THR A 61 -17.85 26.20 1.64
N LYS A 62 -17.72 27.51 1.45
CA LYS A 62 -16.45 28.23 1.33
C LYS A 62 -15.61 28.11 2.62
N ALA A 63 -14.31 27.92 2.41
CA ALA A 63 -13.19 28.08 3.34
C ALA A 63 -12.82 26.86 4.21
N THR A 64 -11.66 26.24 3.91
CA THR A 64 -10.49 26.22 4.82
C THR A 64 -9.25 25.65 4.10
N ALA A 65 -8.12 26.34 4.35
CA ALA A 65 -6.72 25.87 4.29
C ALA A 65 -6.01 25.68 2.93
N ALA A 66 -5.31 26.74 2.53
CA ALA A 66 -4.07 26.74 1.74
C ALA A 66 -3.01 25.77 2.36
N LYS A 67 -2.46 24.82 1.59
CA LYS A 67 -1.22 24.88 0.78
C LYS A 67 0.11 24.65 1.54
N ASN A 68 0.54 23.37 1.53
CA ASN A 68 1.87 22.76 1.31
C ASN A 68 3.20 23.51 1.63
N SER A 69 4.11 22.82 2.34
CA SER A 69 5.57 22.69 2.12
C SER A 69 6.18 21.83 3.26
N ALA A 70 7.07 20.84 3.12
CA ALA A 70 7.75 20.18 2.02
C ALA A 70 8.45 18.89 2.52
N SER A 71 8.57 17.91 1.61
CA SER A 71 9.72 17.04 1.32
C SER A 71 10.66 16.49 2.43
N ALA A 72 10.59 15.17 2.59
CA ALA A 72 11.57 14.16 3.01
C ALA A 72 13.08 14.53 3.10
N ALA A 73 13.74 14.09 4.19
CA ALA A 73 14.80 13.06 4.20
C ALA A 73 15.31 12.73 5.63
N THR A 74 15.63 11.44 5.85
CA THR A 74 16.39 10.83 6.97
C THR A 74 15.58 10.28 8.16
N GLU A 75 15.13 9.03 8.01
CA GLU A 75 14.97 8.09 9.11
C GLU A 75 15.94 6.91 8.92
N ALA A 76 17.08 7.02 9.59
CA ALA A 76 17.90 5.94 10.11
C ALA A 76 18.58 6.55 11.34
N PRO A 77 18.28 6.08 12.56
CA PRO A 77 18.86 4.83 13.05
C PRO A 77 17.87 3.91 13.78
N VAL A 78 17.93 2.63 13.40
CA VAL A 78 17.72 1.49 14.30
C VAL A 78 18.52 1.69 15.57
N ASP A 79 17.86 1.74 16.73
CA ASP A 79 18.30 1.19 18.02
C ASP A 79 17.31 1.59 19.12
N VAL A 80 16.36 0.71 19.45
CA VAL A 80 15.88 0.59 20.83
C VAL A 80 15.52 -0.88 21.09
N LYS A 81 16.56 -1.63 21.47
CA LYS A 81 16.42 -2.69 22.47
C LYS A 81 15.93 -2.02 23.76
N PRO A 82 14.80 -2.45 24.32
CA PRO A 82 14.83 -2.92 25.70
C PRO A 82 13.83 -4.08 25.84
N GLU A 83 14.35 -5.29 25.72
CA GLU A 83 13.67 -6.47 26.24
C GLU A 83 14.31 -6.71 27.61
N ALA A 84 13.71 -6.09 28.62
CA ALA A 84 14.02 -6.27 30.03
C ALA A 84 12.88 -5.65 30.86
N GLU A 85 11.76 -6.36 30.96
CA GLU A 85 10.87 -6.25 32.12
C GLU A 85 10.64 -7.68 32.62
N ASP A 86 11.61 -8.08 33.44
CA ASP A 86 11.49 -9.09 34.48
C ASP A 86 10.54 -8.54 35.54
N GLU A 87 9.31 -9.06 35.60
CA GLU A 87 8.58 -9.13 36.87
C GLU A 87 7.94 -10.52 36.97
N ALA A 88 8.64 -11.33 37.76
CA ALA A 88 8.29 -12.66 38.18
C ALA A 88 6.98 -12.71 38.98
N GLU A 89 6.22 -13.76 38.67
CA GLU A 89 5.66 -14.74 39.62
C GLU A 89 5.29 -14.28 41.04
N ALA A 90 3.97 -14.23 41.31
CA ALA A 90 3.29 -14.75 42.50
C ALA A 90 1.81 -14.30 42.41
N GLU A 91 0.78 -15.05 42.77
CA GLU A 91 0.60 -16.38 43.33
C GLU A 91 -0.90 -16.69 43.19
N LYS A 92 -1.21 -17.97 42.95
CA LYS A 92 -2.34 -18.80 43.44
C LYS A 92 -3.77 -18.24 43.65
N GLU A 93 -4.69 -19.19 43.50
CA GLU A 93 -6.12 -19.22 43.87
C GLU A 93 -7.13 -18.66 42.87
N ALA A 94 -7.65 -19.54 42.01
CA ALA A 94 -9.10 -19.71 41.80
C ALA A 94 -9.36 -20.98 40.98
N GLU A 95 -9.13 -22.14 41.61
CA GLU A 95 -9.78 -23.38 41.24
C GLU A 95 -11.29 -23.24 41.49
N LYS A 96 -12.12 -23.90 40.66
CA LYS A 96 -13.54 -24.24 40.89
C LYS A 96 -14.62 -23.19 40.54
N VAL A 97 -14.89 -22.95 39.25
CA VAL A 97 -16.28 -22.74 38.71
C VAL A 97 -16.30 -22.90 37.17
N GLN A 98 -16.31 -24.11 36.59
CA GLN A 98 -17.04 -24.39 35.33
C GLN A 98 -16.94 -25.85 34.83
N GLN A 99 -17.08 -26.81 35.75
CA GLN A 99 -17.48 -28.16 35.35
C GLN A 99 -18.80 -28.47 36.04
N GLN A 100 -19.87 -27.93 35.46
CA GLN A 100 -21.24 -28.43 35.49
C GLN A 100 -21.85 -28.23 34.11
#